data_AF-A0A7R9V580-F1
#
_entry.id   AF-A0A7R9V580-F1
#
_cell.length_a   1.000
_cell.length_b   1.000
_cell.length_c   1.000
_cell.angle_alpha   90.00
_cell.angle_beta   90.00
_cell.angle_gamma   90.00
#
_symmetry.space_group_name_H-M   'P 1'
#
loop_
_entity.id
_entity.type
_entity.pdbx_description
1 polymer ?
#
loop_
_entity_poly.entity_id
_entity_poly.type
_entity_poly.pdbx_seq_one_letter_code
_entity_poly.pdbx_strand_id
1 'polypeptide(L)'
;PPRLPLQQHLQLGLAPSGREHAAAMGSAGVACVPSGRPAAPGLRTLDLASLPRDDGPASETQQRRKKYQFFERQCSRIDDAGLFLAGDVVARSREVLADAGITHVINCVGFICREYFADEGLVYRTYYLQDTPSEDILSVLYDALEFIDNALKSGGRVLVHCSQGVSRSATIVVAYLMWRDGGSY
;
A
#
# COMPACT_ATOMS: atom_id res chain seq x y z
N PRO A 1 -35.14 -13.14 -19.28
CA PRO A 1 -35.26 -14.43 -20.01
C PRO A 1 -35.22 -14.17 -21.53
N PRO A 2 -34.78 -15.12 -22.38
CA PRO A 2 -34.62 -16.58 -22.19
C PRO A 2 -33.13 -16.97 -21.94
N ARG A 3 -32.65 -17.98 -21.16
CA ARG A 3 -32.91 -19.43 -20.97
C ARG A 3 -32.75 -20.23 -22.28
N LEU A 4 -31.90 -21.23 -22.49
CA LEU A 4 -31.10 -22.21 -21.72
C LEU A 4 -30.11 -22.90 -22.74
N PRO A 5 -29.49 -24.08 -22.53
CA PRO A 5 -28.11 -24.29 -22.09
C PRO A 5 -27.31 -25.23 -23.04
N LEU A 6 -26.08 -25.64 -22.68
CA LEU A 6 -25.65 -27.05 -22.76
C LEU A 6 -24.25 -27.25 -22.16
N GLN A 7 -24.19 -28.28 -21.31
CA GLN A 7 -23.04 -28.85 -20.63
C GLN A 7 -21.99 -29.38 -21.62
N GLN A 8 -20.75 -29.50 -21.16
CA GLN A 8 -20.07 -30.80 -21.20
C GLN A 8 -19.00 -30.92 -20.11
N HIS A 9 -19.21 -31.96 -19.28
CA HIS A 9 -18.24 -32.58 -18.40
C HIS A 9 -17.04 -33.12 -19.18
N LEU A 10 -15.84 -33.02 -18.61
CA LEU A 10 -14.94 -34.17 -18.56
C LEU A 10 -14.08 -34.10 -17.29
N GLN A 11 -14.21 -35.17 -16.50
CA GLN A 11 -13.45 -35.48 -15.30
C GLN A 11 -12.65 -36.76 -15.60
N LEU A 12 -11.48 -36.91 -14.98
CA LEU A 12 -10.65 -38.12 -14.74
C LEU A 12 -9.16 -37.75 -14.97
N GLY A 13 -8.18 -38.06 -14.12
CA GLY A 13 -8.11 -38.96 -12.97
C GLY A 13 -6.98 -38.51 -12.01
N LEU A 14 -7.09 -38.84 -10.73
CA LEU A 14 -6.46 -40.00 -10.06
C LEU A 14 -4.95 -39.81 -9.77
N ALA A 15 -4.67 -39.61 -8.47
CA ALA A 15 -3.36 -39.67 -7.80
C ALA A 15 -2.91 -41.14 -7.59
N PRO A 16 -2.06 -41.51 -6.60
CA PRO A 16 -0.77 -40.99 -6.09
C PRO A 16 0.32 -42.12 -6.04
N SER A 17 1.60 -41.79 -5.79
CA SER A 17 2.63 -42.63 -5.08
C SER A 17 4.02 -42.05 -5.39
N GLY A 18 5.03 -42.00 -4.53
CA GLY A 18 5.26 -42.52 -3.19
C GLY A 18 6.78 -42.53 -2.91
N ARG A 19 7.14 -42.54 -1.62
CA ARG A 19 8.43 -42.97 -0.99
C ARG A 19 9.66 -42.11 -1.28
N GLU A 20 10.17 -41.37 -0.30
CA GLU A 20 11.04 -41.84 0.81
C GLU A 20 12.32 -42.55 0.36
N HIS A 21 13.45 -41.86 0.51
CA HIS A 21 14.73 -42.48 0.87
C HIS A 21 15.49 -41.56 1.84
N ALA A 22 15.58 -42.00 3.09
CA ALA A 22 16.61 -41.60 4.02
C ALA A 22 17.88 -42.40 3.70
N ALA A 23 19.03 -41.72 3.61
CA ALA A 23 20.34 -42.34 3.74
C ALA A 23 21.31 -41.37 4.40
N ALA A 24 22.12 -41.93 5.28
CA ALA A 24 22.89 -41.30 6.32
C ALA A 24 24.28 -40.80 5.88
N MET A 25 24.76 -39.80 6.63
CA MET A 25 26.15 -39.52 7.05
C MET A 25 27.29 -39.39 6.03
N GLY A 26 27.97 -38.24 6.08
CA GLY A 26 29.30 -38.04 5.49
C GLY A 26 29.82 -36.62 5.72
N SER A 27 30.68 -36.46 6.71
CA SER A 27 31.48 -35.26 6.99
C SER A 27 32.44 -34.91 5.84
N ALA A 28 32.46 -33.66 5.39
CA ALA A 28 33.66 -32.93 4.95
C ALA A 28 33.26 -31.51 4.51
N GLY A 29 33.87 -30.49 5.13
CA GLY A 29 33.68 -29.11 4.72
C GLY A 29 34.36 -28.84 3.38
N VAL A 30 33.69 -28.06 2.52
CA VAL A 30 34.35 -27.25 1.48
C VAL A 30 33.51 -25.98 1.31
N ALA A 31 34.02 -24.87 1.85
CA ALA A 31 33.51 -23.54 1.52
C ALA A 31 33.89 -23.23 0.07
N CYS A 32 32.89 -22.96 -0.77
CA CYS A 32 33.10 -22.49 -2.13
C CYS A 32 33.60 -21.04 -2.06
N VAL A 33 34.90 -20.84 -2.30
CA VAL A 33 35.52 -19.52 -2.42
C VAL A 33 35.17 -18.94 -3.79
N PRO A 34 34.53 -17.76 -3.91
CA PRO A 34 34.41 -17.12 -5.21
C PRO A 34 35.80 -16.60 -5.59
N SER A 35 36.30 -17.11 -6.72
CA SER A 35 37.55 -16.71 -7.36
C SER A 35 37.63 -15.18 -7.47
N GLY A 36 38.56 -14.61 -6.71
CA GLY A 36 38.81 -13.17 -6.64
C GLY A 36 39.28 -12.63 -7.99
N ARG A 37 38.62 -11.55 -8.45
CA ARG A 37 39.26 -10.61 -9.36
C ARG A 37 40.49 -10.02 -8.65
N PRO A 38 41.62 -9.81 -9.35
CA PRO A 38 42.79 -9.21 -8.73
C PRO A 38 42.41 -7.84 -8.17
N ALA A 39 42.58 -7.69 -6.86
CA ALA A 39 42.38 -6.42 -6.19
C ALA A 39 43.39 -5.40 -6.74
N ALA A 40 42.89 -4.24 -7.16
CA ALA A 40 43.75 -3.12 -7.52
C ALA A 40 44.66 -2.79 -6.32
N PRO A 41 45.98 -2.62 -6.52
CA PRO A 41 46.89 -2.31 -5.43
C PRO A 41 46.51 -0.93 -4.85
N GLY A 42 46.03 -0.93 -3.61
CA GLY A 42 45.78 0.29 -2.85
C GLY A 42 44.36 0.49 -2.30
N LEU A 43 43.38 -0.35 -2.65
CA LEU A 43 42.04 -0.22 -2.07
C LEU A 43 41.88 -1.11 -0.83
N ARG A 44 41.80 -0.49 0.35
CA ARG A 44 41.53 -1.19 1.60
C ARG A 44 40.07 -1.69 1.58
N THR A 45 39.87 -2.98 1.80
CA THR A 45 38.54 -3.54 2.07
C THR A 45 37.99 -2.90 3.34
N LEU A 46 36.89 -2.17 3.23
CA LEU A 46 36.19 -1.59 4.38
C LEU A 46 35.47 -2.71 5.13
N ASP A 47 36.07 -3.17 6.23
CA ASP A 47 35.44 -4.12 7.15
C ASP A 47 34.42 -3.38 8.03
N LEU A 48 33.17 -3.38 7.57
CA LEU A 48 32.04 -2.71 8.24
C LEU A 48 31.78 -3.26 9.65
N ALA A 49 32.25 -4.48 9.98
CA ALA A 49 32.08 -5.09 11.30
C ALA A 49 33.09 -4.57 12.34
N SER A 50 34.18 -3.92 11.89
CA SER A 50 35.24 -3.36 12.73
C SER A 50 35.01 -1.91 13.16
N LEU A 51 33.98 -1.25 12.61
CA LEU A 51 33.61 0.10 12.99
C LEU A 51 32.89 0.09 14.35
N PRO A 52 33.16 1.05 15.24
CA PRO A 52 32.38 1.23 16.46
C PRO A 52 30.90 1.31 16.08
N ARG A 53 30.05 0.49 16.72
CA ARG A 53 28.60 0.72 16.64
C ARG A 53 28.39 2.06 17.33
N ASP A 54 27.88 3.03 16.58
CA ASP A 54 27.57 4.34 17.11
C ASP A 54 26.42 4.19 18.12
N ASP A 55 26.78 4.11 19.40
CA ASP A 55 25.85 4.17 20.54
C ASP A 55 25.36 5.61 20.80
N GLY A 56 25.59 6.51 19.84
CA GLY A 56 25.12 7.89 19.84
C GLY A 56 23.60 8.01 19.77
N PRO A 57 23.03 9.19 20.10
CA PRO A 57 21.62 9.46 19.94
C PRO A 57 21.21 9.15 18.49
N ALA A 58 20.05 8.50 18.33
CA ALA A 58 19.58 7.95 17.06
C ALA A 58 19.89 8.91 15.89
N SER A 59 20.71 8.45 14.94
CA SER A 59 21.06 9.17 13.72
C SER A 59 19.85 9.89 13.14
N GLU A 60 20.05 11.10 12.61
CA GLU A 60 18.99 11.90 11.98
C GLU A 60 18.13 11.06 11.00
N THR A 61 18.75 10.12 10.28
CA THR A 61 18.10 9.14 9.40
C THR A 61 17.15 8.20 10.15
N GLN A 62 17.57 7.67 11.30
CA GLN A 62 16.72 6.83 12.15
C GLN A 62 15.56 7.63 12.74
N GLN A 63 15.82 8.88 13.15
CA GLN A 63 14.80 9.75 13.74
C GLN A 63 13.74 10.16 12.70
N ARG A 64 14.17 10.52 11.49
CA ARG A 64 13.29 10.75 10.32
C ARG A 64 12.45 9.51 10.02
N ARG A 65 13.06 8.32 9.97
CA ARG A 65 12.33 7.05 9.70
C ARG A 65 11.27 6.75 10.76
N LYS A 66 11.61 6.89 12.05
CA LYS A 66 10.66 6.71 13.15
C LYS A 66 9.49 7.69 13.04
N LYS A 67 9.78 8.94 12.68
CA LYS A 67 8.77 9.98 12.44
C LYS A 67 7.83 9.60 11.29
N TYR A 68 8.37 9.17 10.14
CA TYR A 68 7.55 8.72 9.02
C TYR A 68 6.64 7.54 9.38
N GLN A 69 7.19 6.51 10.03
CA GLN A 69 6.41 5.34 10.47
C GLN A 69 5.28 5.70 11.44
N PHE A 70 5.46 6.75 12.24
CA PHE A 70 4.41 7.23 13.12
C PHE A 70 3.26 7.89 12.33
N PHE A 71 3.57 8.75 11.36
CA PHE A 71 2.54 9.44 10.56
C PHE A 71 1.80 8.51 9.60
N GLU A 72 2.44 7.44 9.09
CA GLU A 72 1.77 6.45 8.24
C GLU A 72 0.56 5.76 8.90
N ARG A 73 0.50 5.76 10.24
CA ARG A 73 -0.59 5.15 11.02
C ARG A 73 -1.70 6.12 11.40
N GLN A 74 -1.59 7.39 11.03
CA GLN A 74 -2.59 8.39 11.38
C GLN A 74 -3.71 8.45 10.34
N CYS A 75 -4.96 8.41 10.82
CA CYS A 75 -6.13 8.78 10.06
C CYS A 75 -6.43 10.26 10.32
N SER A 76 -6.11 11.13 9.36
CA SER A 76 -6.27 12.57 9.52
C SER A 76 -7.69 12.98 9.12
N ARG A 77 -8.46 13.54 10.05
CA ARG A 77 -9.72 14.22 9.73
C ARG A 77 -9.41 15.60 9.15
N ILE A 78 -9.91 15.87 7.96
CA ILE A 78 -9.64 17.09 7.20
C ILE A 78 -10.70 18.17 7.48
N ASP A 79 -11.97 17.77 7.58
CA ASP A 79 -13.07 18.70 7.83
C ASP A 79 -14.13 18.11 8.77
N ASP A 80 -15.08 18.98 9.14
CA ASP A 80 -16.19 18.56 9.97
C ASP A 80 -17.26 17.75 9.23
N ALA A 81 -17.32 17.86 7.90
CA ALA A 81 -18.27 17.16 7.05
C ALA A 81 -18.02 15.65 6.99
N GLY A 82 -16.82 15.19 7.33
CA GLY A 82 -16.48 13.76 7.38
C GLY A 82 -15.50 13.32 6.29
N LEU A 83 -14.63 14.23 5.84
CA LEU A 83 -13.54 13.93 4.94
C LEU A 83 -12.27 13.53 5.72
N PHE A 84 -11.68 12.41 5.33
CA PHE A 84 -10.48 11.85 5.95
C PHE A 84 -9.40 11.56 4.92
N LEU A 85 -8.14 11.62 5.37
CA LEU A 85 -6.95 11.32 4.58
C LEU A 85 -6.04 10.38 5.35
N ALA A 86 -5.54 9.34 4.69
CA ALA A 86 -4.60 8.41 5.31
C ALA A 86 -3.73 7.64 4.29
N GLY A 87 -2.79 6.84 4.80
CA GLY A 87 -2.04 5.85 4.04
C GLY A 87 -2.69 4.46 4.03
N ASP A 88 -2.07 3.53 3.29
CA ASP A 88 -2.50 2.14 3.15
C ASP A 88 -2.58 1.40 4.49
N VAL A 89 -1.67 1.71 5.42
CA VAL A 89 -1.65 1.09 6.76
C VAL A 89 -2.97 1.31 7.50
N VAL A 90 -3.55 2.50 7.38
CA VAL A 90 -4.86 2.83 7.96
C VAL A 90 -5.99 2.19 7.16
N ALA A 91 -5.92 2.21 5.83
CA ALA A 91 -6.94 1.62 4.97
C ALA A 91 -7.11 0.10 5.19
N ARG A 92 -6.07 -0.58 5.69
CA ARG A 92 -6.10 -2.01 6.07
C ARG A 92 -6.67 -2.28 7.47
N SER A 93 -6.83 -1.27 8.32
CA SER A 93 -7.30 -1.46 9.69
C SER A 93 -8.81 -1.24 9.78
N ARG A 94 -9.57 -2.33 9.89
CA ARG A 94 -11.03 -2.26 10.01
C ARG A 94 -11.48 -1.48 11.24
N GLU A 95 -10.72 -1.61 12.33
CA GLU A 95 -10.94 -0.94 13.62
C GLU A 95 -10.86 0.57 13.46
N VAL A 96 -9.77 1.08 12.87
CA VAL A 96 -9.60 2.53 12.66
C VAL A 96 -10.68 3.09 11.73
N LEU A 97 -11.09 2.35 10.70
CA LEU A 97 -12.19 2.75 9.82
C LEU A 97 -13.55 2.75 10.54
N ALA A 98 -13.78 1.77 11.44
CA ALA A 98 -15.00 1.70 12.25
C ALA A 98 -15.08 2.85 13.24
N ASP A 99 -13.98 3.15 13.93
CA ASP A 99 -13.89 4.21 14.94
C ASP A 99 -14.09 5.59 14.32
N ALA A 100 -13.52 5.82 13.12
CA ALA A 100 -13.77 7.03 12.34
C ALA A 100 -15.17 7.02 11.68
N GLY A 101 -15.85 5.86 11.67
CA GLY A 101 -17.17 5.65 11.07
C GLY A 101 -17.19 5.86 9.56
N ILE A 102 -16.11 5.48 8.88
CA ILE A 102 -15.97 5.56 7.42
C ILE A 102 -17.02 4.67 6.75
N THR A 103 -17.65 5.20 5.70
CA THR A 103 -18.63 4.47 4.88
C THR A 103 -18.20 4.37 3.41
N HIS A 104 -17.41 5.33 2.94
CA HIS A 104 -16.92 5.41 1.57
C HIS A 104 -15.41 5.51 1.54
N VAL A 105 -14.77 4.85 0.58
CA VAL A 105 -13.31 4.84 0.44
C VAL A 105 -12.91 5.13 -1.00
N ILE A 106 -12.09 6.16 -1.20
CA ILE A 106 -11.34 6.36 -2.42
C ILE A 106 -9.97 5.70 -2.27
N ASN A 107 -9.72 4.67 -3.07
CA ASN A 107 -8.43 4.01 -3.20
C ASN A 107 -7.71 4.57 -4.43
N CYS A 108 -6.68 5.37 -4.23
CA CYS A 108 -5.94 5.98 -5.34
C CYS A 108 -4.99 5.00 -6.07
N VAL A 109 -4.78 3.79 -5.53
CA VAL A 109 -3.65 2.91 -5.90
C VAL A 109 -4.08 1.45 -6.09
N GLY A 110 -5.11 1.21 -6.89
CA GLY A 110 -5.72 -0.10 -7.11
C GLY A 110 -4.77 -1.21 -7.59
N PHE A 111 -3.60 -0.87 -8.15
CA PHE A 111 -2.58 -1.84 -8.56
C PHE A 111 -1.76 -2.41 -7.38
N ILE A 112 -1.76 -1.74 -6.23
CA ILE A 112 -1.07 -2.18 -5.00
C ILE A 112 -2.08 -2.51 -3.91
N CYS A 113 -3.03 -1.61 -3.68
CA CYS A 113 -4.03 -1.70 -2.63
C CYS A 113 -5.31 -2.29 -3.18
N ARG A 114 -5.81 -3.36 -2.55
CA ARG A 114 -7.11 -3.94 -2.87
C ARG A 114 -8.21 -3.26 -2.05
N GLU A 115 -9.45 -3.46 -2.44
CA GLU A 115 -10.61 -3.02 -1.66
C GLU A 115 -10.78 -3.96 -0.46
N TYR A 116 -10.13 -3.64 0.66
CA TYR A 116 -9.99 -4.55 1.80
C TYR A 116 -11.32 -5.02 2.40
N PHE A 117 -12.35 -4.18 2.36
CA PHE A 117 -13.60 -4.38 3.09
C PHE A 117 -14.84 -4.16 2.21
N ALA A 118 -14.73 -4.37 0.90
CA ALA A 118 -15.86 -4.21 -0.02
C ALA A 118 -17.05 -5.12 0.35
N ASP A 119 -16.76 -6.33 0.80
CA ASP A 119 -17.76 -7.32 1.24
C ASP A 119 -18.38 -6.98 2.60
N GLU A 120 -17.82 -6.01 3.34
CA GLU A 120 -18.27 -5.58 4.67
C GLU A 120 -19.14 -4.30 4.63
N GLY A 121 -19.58 -3.89 3.44
CA GLY A 121 -20.50 -2.76 3.26
C GLY A 121 -19.83 -1.40 3.11
N LEU A 122 -18.49 -1.34 2.97
CA LEU A 122 -17.82 -0.10 2.55
C LEU A 122 -17.94 0.07 1.04
N VAL A 123 -18.29 1.29 0.61
CA VAL A 123 -18.40 1.64 -0.81
C VAL A 123 -17.06 2.14 -1.31
N TYR A 124 -16.49 1.45 -2.29
CA TYR A 124 -15.20 1.81 -2.85
C TYR A 124 -15.31 2.56 -4.18
N ARG A 125 -14.37 3.47 -4.37
CA ARG A 125 -14.02 4.04 -5.66
C ARG A 125 -12.51 3.90 -5.86
N THR A 126 -12.12 3.03 -6.79
CA THR A 126 -10.71 2.67 -7.00
C THR A 126 -10.16 3.29 -8.29
N TYR A 127 -9.03 3.97 -8.15
CA TYR A 127 -8.23 4.54 -9.24
C TYR A 127 -6.86 3.86 -9.30
N TYR A 128 -6.16 4.03 -10.42
CA TYR A 128 -4.88 3.37 -10.69
C TYR A 128 -3.76 4.38 -10.95
N LEU A 129 -3.60 5.34 -10.02
CA LEU A 129 -2.68 6.47 -10.20
C LEU A 129 -1.23 6.14 -9.83
N GLN A 130 -0.31 6.41 -10.75
CA GLN A 130 1.14 6.35 -10.44
C GLN A 130 1.58 7.55 -9.60
N ASP A 131 2.57 7.35 -8.73
CA ASP A 131 3.19 8.45 -7.95
C ASP A 131 4.34 9.08 -8.75
N THR A 132 4.02 9.63 -9.91
CA THR A 132 5.02 10.24 -10.81
C THR A 132 4.56 11.63 -11.24
N PRO A 133 5.49 12.57 -11.48
CA PRO A 133 5.14 13.90 -11.98
C PRO A 133 4.43 13.90 -13.34
N SER A 134 4.56 12.83 -14.12
CA SER A 134 3.92 12.65 -15.43
C SER A 134 2.51 12.04 -15.35
N GLU A 135 2.05 11.63 -14.17
CA GLU A 135 0.72 11.04 -14.01
C GLU A 135 -0.37 12.09 -14.24
N ASP A 136 -1.34 11.79 -15.10
CA ASP A 136 -2.51 12.65 -15.33
C ASP A 136 -3.59 12.39 -14.28
N ILE A 137 -3.47 13.05 -13.13
CA ILE A 137 -4.46 13.01 -12.04
C ILE A 137 -5.78 13.70 -12.44
N LEU A 138 -5.75 14.64 -13.39
CA LEU A 138 -6.96 15.40 -13.78
C LEU A 138 -8.00 14.48 -14.43
N SER A 139 -7.55 13.41 -15.08
CA SER A 139 -8.41 12.41 -15.71
C SER A 139 -9.43 11.76 -14.76
N VAL A 140 -9.09 11.61 -13.47
CA VAL A 140 -9.96 11.01 -12.46
C VAL A 140 -10.63 12.04 -11.55
N LEU A 141 -10.25 13.32 -11.68
CA LEU A 141 -10.56 14.31 -10.66
C LEU A 141 -12.06 14.56 -10.56
N TYR A 142 -12.75 14.76 -11.68
CA TYR A 142 -14.20 15.01 -11.67
C TYR A 142 -15.00 13.86 -11.05
N ASP A 143 -14.68 12.60 -11.38
CA ASP A 143 -15.32 11.41 -10.79
C ASP A 143 -15.05 11.35 -9.27
N ALA A 144 -13.82 11.67 -8.85
CA ALA A 144 -13.47 11.70 -7.42
C ALA A 144 -14.22 12.78 -6.65
N LEU A 145 -14.31 13.99 -7.21
CA LEU A 145 -15.03 15.11 -6.62
C LEU A 145 -16.51 14.79 -6.45
N GLU A 146 -17.15 14.27 -7.49
CA GLU A 146 -18.55 13.86 -7.47
C GLU A 146 -18.80 12.74 -6.45
N PHE A 147 -17.92 11.74 -6.38
CA PHE A 147 -18.04 10.66 -5.40
C PHE A 147 -17.95 11.18 -3.97
N ILE A 148 -16.99 12.07 -3.67
CA ILE A 148 -16.85 12.67 -2.33
C ILE A 148 -18.10 13.48 -1.99
N ASP A 149 -18.53 14.36 -2.90
CA ASP A 149 -19.66 15.26 -2.67
C ASP A 149 -20.96 14.49 -2.40
N ASN A 150 -21.27 13.48 -3.22
CA ASN A 150 -22.45 12.65 -3.06
C ASN A 150 -22.42 11.84 -1.74
N ALA A 151 -21.26 11.27 -1.40
CA ALA A 151 -21.09 10.52 -0.16
C ALA A 151 -21.32 11.41 1.07
N LEU A 152 -20.70 12.60 1.11
CA LEU A 152 -20.85 13.53 2.23
C LEU A 152 -22.29 14.07 2.32
N LYS A 153 -22.94 14.41 1.20
CA LYS A 153 -24.36 14.85 1.18
C LYS A 153 -25.33 13.78 1.68
N SER A 154 -25.00 12.51 1.52
CA SER A 154 -25.79 11.39 2.07
C SER A 154 -25.58 11.15 3.58
N GLY A 155 -24.75 11.98 4.23
CA GLY A 155 -24.35 11.80 5.64
C GLY A 155 -23.28 10.72 5.83
N GLY A 156 -22.64 10.28 4.75
CA GLY A 156 -21.51 9.35 4.78
C GLY A 156 -20.21 10.03 5.23
N ARG A 157 -19.20 9.21 5.50
CA ARG A 157 -17.83 9.65 5.81
C ARG A 157 -16.86 9.02 4.82
N VAL A 158 -16.00 9.84 4.24
CA VAL A 158 -15.15 9.47 3.11
C VAL A 158 -13.70 9.42 3.54
N LEU A 159 -13.05 8.29 3.32
CA LEU A 159 -11.59 8.17 3.40
C LEU A 159 -10.98 8.24 2.00
N VAL A 160 -10.04 9.15 1.79
CA VAL A 160 -9.19 9.18 0.61
C VAL A 160 -7.80 8.67 1.01
N HIS A 161 -7.36 7.55 0.43
CA HIS A 161 -6.05 7.00 0.73
C HIS A 161 -5.22 6.72 -0.52
N CYS A 162 -3.90 6.78 -0.33
CA CYS A 162 -2.95 6.22 -1.29
C CYS A 162 -2.02 5.24 -0.57
N SER A 163 -0.75 5.14 -0.99
CA SER A 163 0.23 4.29 -0.30
C SER A 163 0.63 4.90 1.05
N GLN A 164 1.09 6.15 1.05
CA GLN A 164 1.59 6.83 2.26
C GLN A 164 0.65 7.93 2.78
N GLY A 165 -0.39 8.30 2.02
CA GLY A 165 -1.27 9.41 2.39
C GLY A 165 -0.66 10.80 2.14
N VAL A 166 0.33 10.94 1.26
CA VAL A 166 1.12 12.20 1.12
C VAL A 166 0.92 12.90 -0.22
N SER A 167 0.85 12.15 -1.32
CA SER A 167 0.88 12.68 -2.69
C SER A 167 -0.50 12.63 -3.32
N ARG A 168 -0.81 11.57 -4.10
CA ARG A 168 -2.08 11.37 -4.82
C ARG A 168 -3.35 11.62 -3.99
N SER A 169 -3.44 11.03 -2.80
CA SER A 169 -4.63 11.20 -1.94
C SER A 169 -4.77 12.64 -1.44
N ALA A 170 -3.66 13.30 -1.11
CA ALA A 170 -3.66 14.69 -0.69
C ALA A 170 -4.07 15.61 -1.84
N THR A 171 -3.60 15.34 -3.06
CA THR A 171 -4.00 16.08 -4.26
C THR A 171 -5.53 16.05 -4.48
N ILE A 172 -6.15 14.87 -4.39
CA ILE A 172 -7.61 14.74 -4.56
C ILE A 172 -8.35 15.50 -3.45
N VAL A 173 -7.91 15.38 -2.20
CA VAL A 173 -8.51 16.10 -1.06
C VAL A 173 -8.42 17.61 -1.24
N VAL A 174 -7.24 18.13 -1.57
CA VAL A 174 -7.04 19.58 -1.78
C VAL A 174 -7.91 20.08 -2.92
N ALA A 175 -7.95 19.35 -4.05
CA ALA A 175 -8.80 19.71 -5.17
C ALA A 175 -10.29 19.74 -4.79
N TYR A 176 -10.74 18.81 -3.95
CA TYR A 176 -12.11 18.81 -3.44
C TYR A 176 -12.42 20.03 -2.59
N LEU A 177 -11.54 20.40 -1.67
CA LEU A 177 -11.72 21.59 -0.85
C LEU A 177 -11.76 22.86 -1.71
N MET A 178 -10.85 22.97 -2.70
CA MET A 178 -10.84 24.10 -3.63
C MET A 178 -12.14 24.19 -4.44
N TRP A 179 -12.62 23.07 -4.98
CA TRP A 179 -13.84 23.01 -5.77
C TRP A 179 -15.09 23.33 -4.95
N ARG A 180 -15.19 22.79 -3.72
CA ARG A 180 -16.35 22.99 -2.83
C ARG A 180 -16.41 24.40 -2.26
N ASP A 181 -15.29 24.89 -1.76
CA ASP A 181 -15.24 26.15 -0.99
C ASP A 181 -14.95 27.37 -1.89
N GLY A 182 -14.70 27.14 -3.19
CA GLY A 182 -14.39 28.20 -4.16
C GLY A 182 -13.05 28.90 -3.90
N GLY A 183 -12.17 28.29 -3.10
CA GLY A 183 -10.88 28.86 -2.71
C GLY A 183 -9.84 28.83 -3.83
N SER A 184 -9.15 29.94 -4.06
CA SER A 184 -7.89 29.97 -4.79
C SER A 184 -6.72 29.53 -3.89
N TYR A 185 -5.73 28.84 -4.45
CA TYR A 185 -4.51 28.44 -3.75
C TYR A 185 -3.53 29.61 -3.57
#